data_AF-A0A3A5WEX3-F1
#
_entry.id   AF-A0A3A5WEX3-F1
#
_cell.length_a   1.000
_cell.length_b   1.000
_cell.length_c   1.000
_cell.angle_alpha   90.00
_cell.angle_beta   90.00
_cell.angle_gamma   90.00
#
_symmetry.space_group_name_H-M   'P 1'
#
loop_
_entity.id
_entity.type
_entity.pdbx_description
1 polymer ?
#
loop_
_entity_poly.entity_id
_entity_poly.type
_entity_poly.pdbx_seq_one_letter_code
_entity_poly.pdbx_strand_id
1 'polypeptide(L)' 'MSDEATVTVTTVLAGLMFLALIAFVVWKARQNRTAALAKTAPKVAGEDPLEGGARRPEAFEEPSDEDLEMMGDLLGEVE' A
#
# COMPACT_ATOMS: atom_id res chain seq x y z
N MET A 1 44.82 36.64 2.32
CA MET A 1 44.33 36.05 3.58
C MET A 1 42.80 36.08 3.72
N SER A 2 42.05 36.99 3.08
CA SER A 2 40.58 37.06 3.19
C SER A 2 39.82 35.97 2.42
N ASP A 3 40.28 35.59 1.22
CA ASP A 3 39.51 34.70 0.34
C ASP A 3 39.51 33.25 0.85
N GLU A 4 40.66 32.76 1.31
CA GLU A 4 40.80 31.41 1.87
C GLU A 4 39.99 31.24 3.17
N ALA A 5 39.97 32.28 4.03
CA ALA A 5 39.13 32.30 5.23
C ALA A 5 37.64 32.31 4.85
N THR A 6 37.25 33.07 3.82
CA THR A 6 35.87 33.13 3.33
C THR A 6 35.41 31.78 2.76
N VAL A 7 36.24 31.11 1.96
CA VAL A 7 35.96 29.76 1.43
C VAL A 7 35.83 28.75 2.56
N THR A 8 36.69 28.81 3.57
CA THR A 8 36.64 27.89 4.71
C THR A 8 35.36 28.07 5.53
N VAL A 9 35.03 29.32 5.88
CA VAL A 9 33.82 29.64 6.66
C VAL A 9 32.54 29.27 5.91
N THR A 10 32.47 29.59 4.62
CA THR A 10 31.31 29.25 3.78
C THR A 10 31.14 27.73 3.64
N THR A 11 32.24 26.99 3.48
CA THR A 11 32.20 25.52 3.40
C THR A 11 31.70 24.89 4.71
N VAL A 12 32.16 25.39 5.86
CA VAL A 12 31.69 24.93 7.18
C VAL A 12 30.19 25.23 7.35
N LEU A 13 29.76 26.44 7.00
CA LEU A 13 28.35 26.83 7.07
C LEU A 13 27.48 25.96 6.15
N ALA A 14 27.92 25.69 4.92
CA ALA A 14 27.21 24.82 3.99
C ALA A 14 27.08 23.40 4.55
N GLY A 15 28.14 22.86 5.16
CA GLY A 15 28.11 21.56 5.82
C GLY A 15 27.11 21.50 6.98
N LEU A 16 27.07 22.53 7.82
CA LEU A 16 26.10 22.63 8.92
C LEU A 16 24.66 22.72 8.42
N MET A 17 24.43 23.50 7.36
CA MET A 17 23.10 23.63 6.73
C MET A 17 22.64 22.29 6.14
N PHE A 18 23.55 21.55 5.51
CA PHE A 18 23.26 20.22 4.97
C PHE A 18 22.87 19.23 6.07
N LEU A 19 23.60 19.20 7.20
CA LEU A 19 23.24 18.37 8.34
C LEU A 19 21.88 18.75 8.94
N ALA A 20 21.57 20.04 9.03
CA ALA A 20 20.27 20.52 9.49
C ALA A 20 19.13 20.06 8.57
N LEU A 21 19.33 20.10 7.25
CA LEU A 21 18.36 19.59 6.28
C LEU A 21 18.15 18.09 6.40
N ILE A 22 19.21 17.30 6.58
CA ILE A 22 19.09 15.86 6.82
C ILE A 22 18.25 15.60 8.08
N ALA A 23 18.55 16.29 9.18
CA ALA A 23 17.81 16.16 10.42
C ALA A 23 16.32 16.52 10.25
N PHE A 24 16.03 17.60 9.51
CA PHE A 24 14.67 18.01 9.19
C PHE A 24 13.90 16.96 8.39
N VAL A 25 14.53 16.40 7.34
CA VAL A 25 13.92 15.35 6.52
C VAL A 25 13.64 14.10 7.35
N VAL A 26 14.58 13.67 8.19
CA VAL A 26 14.38 12.51 9.09
C VAL A 26 13.24 12.77 10.07
N TRP A 27 13.18 13.96 10.67
CA TRP A 27 12.10 14.34 11.58
C TRP A 27 10.72 14.30 10.90
N LYS A 28 10.60 14.90 9.71
CA LYS A 28 9.38 14.89 8.90
C LYS A 28 8.98 13.48 8.46
N ALA A 29 9.95 12.66 8.06
CA ALA A 29 9.72 11.28 7.67
C ALA A 29 9.18 10.44 8.84
N ARG A 30 9.67 10.66 10.06
CA ARG A 30 9.15 9.99 11.26
C ARG A 30 7.70 10.40 11.56
N GLN A 31 7.36 11.68 11.40
CA GLN A 31 5.98 12.15 11.58
C GLN A 31 5.03 11.56 10.53
N ASN A 32 5.48 11.44 9.28
CA ASN A 32 4.67 10.89 8.19
C ASN A 32 4.70 9.35 8.14
N ARG A 33 5.50 8.69 9.00
CA ARG A 33 5.66 7.24 8.97
C ARG A 33 4.37 6.51 9.29
N THR A 34 3.59 6.99 10.26
CA THR A 34 2.30 6.38 10.63
C THR A 34 1.29 6.47 9.49
N ALA A 35 1.18 7.64 8.86
CA ALA A 35 0.31 7.85 7.71
C ALA A 35 0.77 7.06 6.47
N ALA A 36 2.08 6.94 6.26
CA ALA A 36 2.64 6.10 5.19
C ALA A 36 2.33 4.61 5.44
N LEU A 37 2.54 4.13 6.67
CA LEU A 37 2.23 2.75 7.05
C LEU A 37 0.74 2.43 6.96
N ALA A 38 -0.13 3.38 7.33
CA ALA A 38 -1.58 3.24 7.17
C ALA A 38 -2.00 3.16 5.70
N LYS A 39 -1.39 3.95 4.81
CA LYS A 39 -1.64 3.89 3.37
C LYS A 39 -1.16 2.59 2.71
N THR A 40 -0.09 2.00 3.23
CA THR A 40 0.46 0.73 2.73
C THR A 40 -0.02 -0.49 3.51
N ALA A 41 -0.92 -0.30 4.48
CA ALA A 41 -1.48 -1.42 5.23
C ALA A 41 -2.24 -2.34 4.25
N PRO A 42 -2.17 -3.68 4.45
CA PRO A 42 -2.95 -4.60 3.63
C PRO A 42 -4.43 -4.24 3.80
N LYS A 43 -5.14 -4.09 2.67
CA LYS A 43 -6.58 -3.82 2.69
C LYS A 43 -7.28 -4.95 3.44
N VAL A 44 -7.99 -4.63 4.51
CA VAL A 44 -8.81 -5.61 5.21
C VAL A 44 -10.08 -5.83 4.39
N ALA A 45 -10.55 -7.08 4.29
CA ALA A 45 -11.79 -7.39 3.58
C ALA A 45 -12.95 -6.58 4.19
N GLY A 46 -13.67 -5.82 3.36
CA GLY A 46 -14.76 -4.92 3.78
C GLY A 46 -14.37 -3.45 4.00
N GLU A 47 -13.08 -3.09 3.92
CA GLU A 47 -12.64 -1.68 3.93
C GLU A 47 -12.60 -1.03 2.54
N ASP A 48 -12.78 -1.82 1.47
CA ASP A 48 -12.92 -1.28 0.11
C ASP A 48 -14.32 -0.68 -0.05
N PRO A 49 -14.47 0.52 -0.67
CA PRO A 49 -15.77 1.09 -0.99
C PRO A 49 -16.64 0.16 -1.85
N LEU A 50 -16.04 -0.80 -2.57
CA LEU A 50 -16.78 -1.93 -3.14
C LEU A 50 -17.01 -2.97 -2.04
N GLU A 51 -18.19 -2.89 -1.41
CA GLU A 51 -18.74 -3.92 -0.54
C GLU A 51 -18.57 -5.28 -1.24
N GLY A 52 -17.77 -6.17 -0.67
CA GLY A 52 -17.25 -7.39 -1.31
C GLY A 52 -18.30 -8.48 -1.60
N GLY A 53 -19.53 -8.09 -1.91
CA GLY A 53 -20.60 -8.97 -2.33
C GLY A 53 -20.35 -9.54 -3.72
N ALA A 54 -20.95 -10.70 -3.98
CA ALA A 54 -20.99 -11.24 -5.32
C ALA A 54 -21.72 -10.26 -6.25
N ARG A 55 -21.17 -10.04 -7.46
CA ARG A 55 -21.81 -9.21 -8.49
C ARG A 55 -23.20 -9.72 -8.90
N ARG A 56 -23.45 -11.02 -8.71
CA ARG A 56 -24.74 -11.69 -8.90
C ARG A 56 -24.99 -12.63 -7.71
N PRO A 57 -25.58 -12.13 -6.61
CA PRO A 57 -25.92 -12.96 -5.45
C PRO A 57 -26.89 -14.10 -5.82
N GLU A 58 -27.81 -13.84 -6.75
CA GLU A 58 -28.81 -14.80 -7.24
C GLU A 58 -28.20 -16.03 -7.92
N ALA A 59 -26.97 -15.94 -8.44
CA ALA A 59 -26.27 -17.09 -9.05
C ALA A 59 -25.85 -18.15 -8.02
N PHE A 60 -26.03 -17.88 -6.72
CA PHE A 60 -25.78 -18.82 -5.64
C PHE A 60 -27.08 -19.36 -5.02
N GLU A 61 -28.26 -18.90 -5.47
CA GLU A 61 -29.56 -19.36 -4.97
C GLU A 61 -29.95 -20.72 -5.57
N GLU A 62 -29.72 -20.92 -6.87
CA GLU A 62 -30.00 -22.17 -7.56
C GLU A 62 -28.85 -22.53 -8.52
N PRO A 63 -28.39 -23.80 -8.54
CA PRO A 63 -27.36 -24.24 -9.48
C PRO A 63 -27.88 -24.18 -10.92
N SER A 64 -27.00 -23.92 -11.88
CA SER A 64 -27.36 -24.00 -13.30
C SER A 64 -27.44 -25.45 -13.79
N ASP A 65 -28.08 -25.68 -14.93
CA ASP A 65 -28.15 -27.01 -15.55
C ASP A 65 -26.75 -27.62 -15.80
N GLU A 66 -25.77 -26.77 -16.16
CA GLU A 66 -24.36 -27.16 -16.34
C GLU A 66 -23.70 -27.56 -15.01
N ASP A 67 -24.02 -26.87 -13.91
CA ASP A 67 -23.55 -27.26 -12.58
C ASP A 67 -24.17 -28.59 -12.14
N LEU A 68 -25.44 -28.82 -12.46
CA LEU A 68 -26.15 -30.08 -12.16
C LEU A 68 -25.57 -31.26 -12.94
N GLU A 69 -25.24 -31.07 -14.21
CA GLU A 69 -24.59 -32.08 -15.05
C GLU A 69 -23.21 -32.45 -14.50
N MET A 70 -22.38 -31.45 -14.15
CA MET A 70 -21.09 -31.69 -13.49
C MET A 70 -21.24 -32.41 -12.13
N MET A 71 -22.28 -32.10 -11.36
CA MET A 71 -22.55 -32.81 -10.11
C MET A 71 -22.97 -34.27 -10.37
N GLY A 72 -23.74 -34.54 -11.43
CA GLY A 72 -24.09 -35.89 -11.86
C GLY A 72 -22.86 -36.72 -12.24
N ASP A 73 -21.93 -36.13 -12.99
CA ASP A 73 -20.65 -36.76 -13.36
C ASP A 73 -19.80 -37.08 -12.12
N LEU A 74 -19.79 -36.19 -11.13
CA LEU A 74 -19.09 -36.39 -9.86
C LEU A 74 -19.74 -37.48 -8.98
N LEU A 75 -21.06 -37.67 -9.09
CA LEU A 75 -21.81 -38.68 -8.36
C LEU A 75 -21.84 -40.05 -9.08
N GLY A 76 -21.39 -40.10 -10.35
CA GLY A 76 -21.43 -41.30 -11.17
C GLY A 76 -22.85 -41.73 -11.57
N GLU A 77 -23.80 -40.79 -11.54
CA GLU A 77 -25.22 -41.03 -11.84
C GLU A 77 -25.56 -40.85 -13.33
N VAL A 78 -24.61 -40.39 -14.15
CA VAL A 78 -24.73 -40.28 -15.60
C VAL A 78 -23.87 -41.38 -16.25
N GLU A 79 -24.52 -42.50 -16.62
CA GLU A 79 -23.97 -43.53 -17.52
C GLU A 79 -24.86 -43.69 -18.76
#